data_AF-A0A4Q2QRF7-F1
#
_entry.id   AF-A0A4Q2QRF7-F1
#
_cell.length_a   1.000
_cell.length_b   1.000
_cell.length_c   1.000
_cell.angle_alpha   90.00
_cell.angle_beta   90.00
_cell.angle_gamma   90.00
#
_symmetry.space_group_name_H-M   'P 1'
#
loop_
_entity.id
_entity.type
_entity.pdbx_description
1 polymer ?
#
loop_
_entity_poly.entity_id
_entity_poly.type
_entity_poly.pdbx_seq_one_letter_code
_entity_poly.pdbx_strand_id
1 'polypeptide(L)'
;KKSGLGVYDWRAEREAVVGLEAVSDSFSPMKVEKKSDGVTEIDDVLLIETQGETAQALAIRLARPVVVVDKMAGKVVTIAAAAVNPDSTTRKAIYYLQQQGKTVLQIADYPGMLIWRTVAMIINEALDALQKGV
;
A
#
# COMPACT_ATOMS: atom_id res chain seq x y z
N LYS A 1 -0.07 -28.85 5.28
CA LYS A 1 0.94 -28.94 4.18
C LYS A 1 1.58 -30.31 4.19
N LYS A 2 1.68 -31.00 3.04
CA LYS A 2 1.98 -32.45 2.96
C LYS A 2 3.16 -32.97 3.80
N SER A 3 4.19 -32.15 4.04
CA SER A 3 5.41 -32.50 4.78
C SER A 3 5.52 -31.84 6.18
N GLY A 4 4.51 -31.08 6.62
CA GLY A 4 4.57 -30.29 7.85
C GLY A 4 5.41 -29.00 7.78
N LEU A 5 6.22 -28.78 6.73
CA LEU A 5 7.10 -27.60 6.62
C LEU A 5 7.27 -27.12 5.17
N GLY A 6 7.26 -25.80 4.93
CA GLY A 6 7.87 -25.09 3.79
C GLY A 6 7.78 -23.58 3.95
N VAL A 7 7.03 -22.84 3.11
CA VAL A 7 6.85 -21.38 3.28
C VAL A 7 6.46 -21.02 4.72
N TYR A 8 5.57 -21.83 5.31
CA TYR A 8 5.24 -21.78 6.73
C TYR A 8 5.57 -23.12 7.39
N ASP A 9 5.87 -23.06 8.69
CA ASP A 9 5.85 -24.22 9.58
C ASP A 9 4.40 -24.54 9.97
N TRP A 10 3.96 -25.79 9.77
CA TRP A 10 2.60 -26.23 10.07
C TRP A 10 2.51 -27.00 11.39
N ARG A 11 3.63 -27.11 12.10
CA ARG A 11 3.71 -27.73 13.43
C ARG A 11 3.59 -26.70 14.54
N ALA A 12 3.93 -25.45 14.26
CA ALA A 12 3.78 -24.32 15.17
C ALA A 12 2.44 -23.62 14.98
N GLU A 13 1.99 -22.86 16.00
CA GLU A 13 0.87 -21.94 15.84
C GLU A 13 1.27 -20.77 14.93
N ARG A 14 0.30 -20.27 14.16
CA ARG A 14 0.50 -19.11 13.29
C ARG A 14 0.41 -17.82 14.10
N GLU A 15 1.41 -16.96 13.96
CA GLU A 15 1.34 -15.60 14.47
C GLU A 15 0.36 -14.77 13.63
N ALA A 16 -0.39 -13.88 14.29
CA ALA A 16 -1.26 -12.94 13.61
C ALA A 16 -0.41 -11.81 13.00
N VAL A 17 -0.78 -11.35 11.81
CA VAL A 17 -0.14 -10.18 11.21
C VAL A 17 -0.51 -8.94 12.02
N VAL A 18 0.51 -8.25 12.54
CA VAL A 18 0.36 -6.99 13.28
C VAL A 18 0.67 -5.83 12.33
N GLY A 19 -0.27 -4.88 12.23
CA GLY A 19 -0.04 -3.63 11.50
C GLY A 19 0.90 -2.69 12.25
N LEU A 20 1.29 -1.59 11.60
CA LEU A 20 2.02 -0.53 12.30
C LEU A 20 1.22 -0.02 13.51
N GLU A 21 1.93 0.27 14.59
CA GLU A 21 1.36 0.87 15.80
C GLU A 21 0.66 2.19 15.50
N ALA A 22 -0.35 2.52 16.30
CA ALA A 22 -1.09 3.77 16.14
C ALA A 22 -0.15 4.97 16.27
N VAL A 23 -0.16 5.84 15.26
CA VAL A 23 0.59 7.09 15.29
C VAL A 23 -0.15 8.08 16.21
N SER A 24 0.58 8.81 17.06
CA SER A 24 -0.01 9.78 17.99
C SER A 24 -0.73 10.93 17.27
N ASP A 25 -1.73 11.52 17.94
CA ASP A 25 -2.53 12.65 17.40
C ASP A 25 -1.68 13.89 17.04
N SER A 26 -0.46 14.00 17.56
CA SER A 26 0.51 15.04 17.16
C SER A 26 0.91 14.98 15.67
N PHE A 27 0.68 13.85 14.99
CA PHE A 27 0.86 13.70 13.55
C PHE A 27 -0.46 13.85 12.76
N SER A 28 -1.53 14.31 13.41
CA SER A 28 -2.77 14.63 12.71
C SER A 28 -2.50 15.70 11.65
N PRO A 29 -2.95 15.50 10.39
CA PRO A 29 -2.74 16.49 9.34
C PRO A 29 -3.57 17.75 9.58
N MET A 30 -3.06 18.89 9.11
CA MET A 30 -3.81 20.15 9.15
C MET A 30 -4.84 20.23 8.01
N LYS A 31 -4.50 19.68 6.84
CA LYS A 31 -5.36 19.67 5.65
C LYS A 31 -5.32 18.31 4.98
N VAL A 32 -6.50 17.81 4.61
CA VAL A 32 -6.65 16.62 3.77
C VAL A 32 -7.56 16.95 2.59
N GLU A 33 -7.12 16.65 1.37
CA GLU A 33 -7.87 16.90 0.15
C GLU A 33 -7.81 15.67 -0.75
N LYS A 34 -8.98 15.05 -0.98
CA LYS A 34 -9.12 13.97 -1.97
C LYS A 34 -9.20 14.58 -3.36
N LYS A 35 -8.33 14.13 -4.26
CA LYS A 35 -8.31 14.50 -5.67
C LYS A 35 -8.84 13.34 -6.52
N SER A 36 -8.93 13.57 -7.82
CA SER A 36 -9.21 12.51 -8.79
C SER A 36 -8.08 11.50 -8.87
N ASP A 37 -8.32 10.39 -9.56
CA ASP A 37 -7.29 9.41 -9.95
C ASP A 37 -6.54 8.77 -8.77
N GLY A 38 -7.25 8.51 -7.67
CA GLY A 38 -6.69 7.81 -6.52
C GLY A 38 -5.66 8.62 -5.72
N VAL A 39 -5.61 9.95 -5.90
CA VAL A 39 -4.69 10.83 -5.17
C VAL A 39 -5.39 11.47 -3.97
N THR A 40 -4.75 11.43 -2.81
CA THR A 40 -5.14 12.23 -1.64
C THR A 40 -3.94 13.04 -1.16
N GLU A 41 -4.08 14.35 -1.09
CA GLU A 41 -3.06 15.22 -0.50
C GLU A 41 -3.31 15.36 0.99
N ILE A 42 -2.27 15.16 1.78
CA ILE A 42 -2.30 15.22 3.25
C ILE A 42 -1.17 16.17 3.65
N ASP A 43 -1.51 17.42 3.94
CA ASP A 43 -0.56 18.54 4.01
C ASP A 43 0.40 18.56 2.79
N ASP A 44 1.66 18.20 3.02
CA ASP A 44 2.74 18.18 2.05
C ASP A 44 2.95 16.82 1.36
N VAL A 45 2.43 15.72 1.94
CA VAL A 45 2.56 14.36 1.39
C VAL A 45 1.42 13.99 0.45
N LEU A 46 1.77 13.33 -0.65
CA LEU A 46 0.82 12.71 -1.57
C LEU A 46 0.64 11.24 -1.21
N LEU A 47 -0.57 10.84 -0.87
CA LEU A 47 -0.98 9.45 -0.77
C LEU A 47 -1.61 9.02 -2.09
N ILE A 48 -0.95 8.15 -2.83
CA ILE A 48 -1.32 7.79 -4.20
C ILE A 48 -1.63 6.29 -4.28
N GLU A 49 -2.81 5.93 -4.78
CA GLU A 49 -3.12 4.53 -5.09
C GLU A 49 -2.20 4.02 -6.22
N THR A 50 -1.59 2.85 -6.04
CA THR A 50 -0.58 2.34 -6.98
C THR A 50 -1.09 2.28 -8.43
N GLN A 51 -0.32 2.88 -9.35
CA GLN A 51 -0.52 2.77 -10.80
C GLN A 51 0.62 2.00 -11.50
N GLY A 52 1.51 1.37 -10.73
CA GLY A 52 2.67 0.64 -11.25
C GLY A 52 4.00 1.39 -11.12
N GLU A 53 3.99 2.70 -10.91
CA GLU A 53 5.18 3.48 -10.58
C GLU A 53 5.56 3.33 -9.09
N THR A 54 6.86 3.43 -8.79
CA THR A 54 7.36 3.44 -7.41
C THR A 54 7.10 4.78 -6.73
N ALA A 55 6.96 4.79 -5.40
CA ALA A 55 6.84 6.01 -4.62
C ALA A 55 8.03 6.94 -4.85
N GLN A 56 9.24 6.37 -4.95
CA GLN A 56 10.47 7.11 -5.24
C GLN A 56 10.43 7.84 -6.60
N ALA A 57 9.97 7.16 -7.66
CA ALA A 57 9.88 7.78 -8.99
C ALA A 57 8.87 8.95 -8.98
N LEU A 58 7.73 8.75 -8.32
CA LEU A 58 6.69 9.77 -8.14
C LEU A 58 7.22 10.96 -7.33
N ALA A 59 7.93 10.71 -6.23
CA ALA A 59 8.43 11.77 -5.34
C ALA A 59 9.44 12.69 -6.04
N ILE A 60 10.36 12.11 -6.81
CA ILE A 60 11.33 12.88 -7.61
C ILE A 60 10.60 13.69 -8.69
N ARG A 61 9.68 13.06 -9.42
CA ARG A 61 8.95 13.68 -10.54
C ARG A 61 8.04 14.83 -10.09
N LEU A 62 7.41 14.69 -8.92
CA LEU A 62 6.46 15.65 -8.37
C LEU A 62 7.10 16.65 -7.41
N ALA A 63 8.39 16.46 -7.08
CA ALA A 63 9.14 17.25 -6.10
C ALA A 63 8.40 17.35 -4.74
N ARG A 64 7.74 16.27 -4.31
CA ARG A 64 6.95 16.19 -3.07
C ARG A 64 7.14 14.82 -2.40
N PRO A 65 6.99 14.71 -1.08
CA PRO A 65 6.91 13.41 -0.42
C PRO A 65 5.74 12.57 -0.96
N VAL A 66 5.99 11.29 -1.22
CA VAL A 66 4.97 10.37 -1.76
C VAL A 66 4.93 9.09 -0.93
N VAL A 67 3.71 8.67 -0.57
CA VAL A 67 3.43 7.32 -0.08
C VAL A 67 2.49 6.67 -1.08
N VAL A 68 2.91 5.54 -1.64
CA VAL A 68 2.05 4.70 -2.48
C VAL A 68 1.27 3.75 -1.58
N VAL A 69 -0.04 3.62 -1.85
CA VAL A 69 -0.94 2.71 -1.15
C VAL A 69 -1.52 1.68 -2.10
N ASP A 70 -1.61 0.44 -1.63
CA ASP A 70 -2.24 -0.68 -2.31
C ASP A 70 -3.35 -1.23 -1.43
N LYS A 71 -4.59 -1.08 -1.93
CA LYS A 71 -5.83 -1.37 -1.18
C LYS A 71 -6.97 -1.72 -2.14
N MET A 72 -7.93 -2.46 -1.61
CA MET A 72 -9.27 -2.67 -2.19
C MET A 72 -10.32 -2.45 -1.07
N ALA A 73 -11.44 -3.18 -1.08
CA ALA A 73 -12.50 -3.05 -0.09
C ALA A 73 -12.09 -3.44 1.35
N GLY A 74 -11.08 -4.32 1.50
CA GLY A 74 -10.65 -4.85 2.80
C GLY A 74 -10.05 -3.84 3.77
N LYS A 75 -9.88 -4.25 5.04
CA LYS A 75 -9.26 -3.42 6.10
C LYS A 75 -7.74 -3.39 6.03
N VAL A 76 -7.10 -4.47 5.59
CA VAL A 76 -5.63 -4.53 5.45
C VAL A 76 -5.23 -3.75 4.21
N VAL A 77 -4.26 -2.85 4.37
CA VAL A 77 -3.66 -2.06 3.27
C VAL A 77 -2.15 -2.17 3.36
N THR A 78 -1.48 -2.23 2.21
CA THR A 78 -0.02 -2.12 2.17
C THR A 78 0.40 -0.75 1.66
N ILE A 79 1.47 -0.21 2.22
CA ILE A 79 2.04 1.06 1.80
C ILE A 79 3.54 0.92 1.50
N ALA A 80 4.04 1.80 0.64
CA ALA A 80 5.46 2.05 0.47
C ALA A 80 5.71 3.57 0.46
N ALA A 81 6.70 4.01 1.21
CA ALA A 81 7.15 5.40 1.20
C ALA A 81 8.33 5.55 0.25
N ALA A 82 8.42 6.69 -0.45
CA ALA A 82 9.63 7.04 -1.16
C ALA A 82 10.81 7.15 -0.18
N ALA A 83 11.98 6.68 -0.58
CA ALA A 83 13.17 6.74 0.27
C ALA A 83 13.59 8.19 0.60
N VAL A 84 13.18 9.18 -0.21
CA VAL A 84 13.44 10.60 0.08
C VAL A 84 12.53 11.19 1.14
N ASN A 85 11.46 10.50 1.55
CA ASN A 85 10.48 11.06 2.48
C ASN A 85 11.11 11.28 3.86
N PRO A 86 10.86 12.43 4.49
CA PRO A 86 11.01 12.54 5.93
C PRO A 86 10.06 11.58 6.67
N ASP A 87 10.50 10.95 7.75
CA ASP A 87 9.66 10.04 8.54
C ASP A 87 8.34 10.68 9.01
N SER A 88 8.38 11.99 9.31
CA SER A 88 7.21 12.75 9.75
C SER A 88 6.11 12.80 8.70
N THR A 89 6.45 12.89 7.41
CA THR A 89 5.46 12.96 6.33
C THR A 89 4.85 11.59 6.07
N THR A 90 5.65 10.53 6.10
CA THR A 90 5.16 9.14 6.03
C THR A 90 4.20 8.83 7.19
N ARG A 91 4.49 9.29 8.41
CA ARG A 91 3.61 9.12 9.58
C ARG A 91 2.25 9.81 9.43
N LYS A 92 2.15 10.97 8.77
CA LYS A 92 0.85 11.61 8.49
C LYS A 92 -0.04 10.75 7.60
N ALA A 93 0.54 10.13 6.57
CA ALA A 93 -0.19 9.22 5.68
C ALA A 93 -0.63 7.94 6.42
N ILE A 94 0.23 7.38 7.29
CA ILE A 94 -0.11 6.22 8.14
C ILE A 94 -1.26 6.59 9.09
N TYR A 95 -1.15 7.71 9.80
CA TYR A 95 -2.18 8.20 10.72
C TYR A 95 -3.53 8.35 9.99
N TYR A 96 -3.54 8.98 8.82
CA TYR A 96 -4.74 9.15 8.01
C TYR A 96 -5.43 7.83 7.64
N LEU A 97 -4.65 6.79 7.32
CA LEU A 97 -5.18 5.46 7.02
C LEU A 97 -5.69 4.74 8.28
N GLN A 98 -4.98 4.87 9.40
CA GLN A 98 -5.38 4.28 10.68
C GLN A 98 -6.70 4.86 11.19
N GLN A 99 -6.94 6.17 11.05
CA GLN A 99 -8.20 6.81 11.43
C GLN A 99 -9.40 6.38 10.57
N GLN A 100 -9.17 5.68 9.45
CA GLN A 100 -10.22 5.03 8.65
C GLN A 100 -10.45 3.56 9.04
N GLY A 101 -9.84 3.10 10.13
CA GLY A 101 -9.92 1.71 10.58
C GLY A 101 -9.16 0.72 9.69
N LYS A 102 -8.13 1.19 8.97
CA LYS A 102 -7.27 0.33 8.16
C LYS A 102 -6.10 -0.22 8.99
N THR A 103 -5.76 -1.47 8.74
CA THR A 103 -4.53 -2.10 9.24
C THR A 103 -3.42 -1.85 8.24
N VAL A 104 -2.47 -0.99 8.58
CA VAL A 104 -1.41 -0.53 7.67
C VAL A 104 -0.18 -1.43 7.79
N LEU A 105 0.25 -2.02 6.67
CA LEU A 105 1.47 -2.81 6.57
C LEU A 105 2.45 -2.09 5.64
N GLN A 106 3.65 -1.78 6.13
CA GLN A 106 4.68 -1.18 5.28
C GLN A 106 5.50 -2.28 4.61
N ILE A 107 5.66 -2.17 3.29
CA ILE A 107 6.49 -3.07 2.48
C ILE A 107 7.51 -2.26 1.68
N ALA A 108 8.39 -2.96 0.95
CA ALA A 108 9.33 -2.32 0.04
C ALA A 108 8.62 -1.55 -1.10
N ASP A 109 9.26 -0.50 -1.59
CA ASP A 109 8.78 0.29 -2.74
C ASP A 109 8.86 -0.52 -4.03
N TYR A 110 7.77 -1.22 -4.34
CA TYR A 110 7.70 -2.23 -5.40
C TYR A 110 6.67 -1.84 -6.48
N PRO A 111 7.05 -1.83 -7.78
CA PRO A 111 6.13 -1.53 -8.87
C PRO A 111 4.85 -2.38 -8.84
N GLY A 112 3.70 -1.71 -8.71
CA GLY A 112 2.37 -2.34 -8.69
C GLY A 112 1.98 -2.97 -7.35
N MET A 113 2.88 -2.97 -6.37
CA MET A 113 2.66 -3.52 -5.02
C MET A 113 2.21 -5.00 -5.07
N LEU A 114 1.19 -5.40 -4.33
CA LEU A 114 0.77 -6.80 -4.20
C LEU A 114 -0.61 -7.07 -4.78
N ILE A 115 -1.65 -6.39 -4.27
CA ILE A 115 -3.05 -6.66 -4.60
C ILE A 115 -3.31 -6.23 -6.04
N TRP A 116 -3.06 -4.97 -6.38
CA TRP A 116 -3.27 -4.46 -7.74
C TRP A 116 -2.47 -5.22 -8.79
N ARG A 117 -1.17 -5.46 -8.54
CA ARG A 117 -0.32 -6.24 -9.46
C ARG A 117 -0.86 -7.65 -9.71
N THR A 118 -1.30 -8.33 -8.65
CA THR A 118 -1.79 -9.71 -8.75
C THR A 118 -3.14 -9.77 -9.48
N VAL A 119 -4.09 -8.92 -9.08
CA VAL A 119 -5.45 -8.94 -9.66
C VAL A 119 -5.44 -8.49 -11.12
N ALA A 120 -4.64 -7.46 -11.46
CA ALA A 120 -4.49 -7.03 -12.85
C ALA A 120 -3.97 -8.16 -13.75
N MET A 121 -2.97 -8.92 -13.28
CA MET A 121 -2.46 -10.08 -14.03
C MET A 121 -3.49 -11.20 -14.16
N ILE A 122 -4.27 -11.50 -13.10
CA ILE A 122 -5.34 -12.51 -13.19
C ILE A 122 -6.39 -12.10 -14.23
N ILE A 123 -6.80 -10.83 -14.23
CA ILE A 123 -7.75 -10.31 -15.22
C ILE A 123 -7.15 -10.41 -16.62
N ASN A 124 -5.87 -10.07 -16.78
CA ASN A 124 -5.18 -10.16 -18.06
C ASN A 124 -5.16 -11.60 -18.61
N GLU A 125 -4.82 -12.60 -17.78
CA GLU A 125 -4.84 -14.01 -18.18
C GLU A 125 -6.26 -14.50 -18.51
N ALA A 126 -7.28 -14.05 -17.77
CA ALA A 126 -8.67 -14.38 -18.07
C ALA A 126 -9.14 -13.79 -19.41
N LEU A 127 -8.73 -12.56 -19.73
CA LEU A 127 -9.00 -11.92 -21.02
C LEU A 127 -8.28 -12.65 -22.16
N ASP A 128 -7.05 -13.08 -21.94
CA ASP A 128 -6.28 -13.83 -22.93
C ASP A 128 -6.90 -15.21 -23.22
N ALA A 129 -7.34 -15.93 -22.19
CA ALA A 129 -8.05 -17.21 -22.35
C ALA A 129 -9.34 -17.04 -23.16
N LEU A 130 -10.13 -15.99 -22.86
CA LEU A 130 -11.33 -15.65 -23.62
C LEU A 130 -11.00 -15.32 -25.08
N GLN A 131 -9.95 -14.53 -25.32
CA GLN A 131 -9.51 -14.16 -26.66
C GLN A 131 -9.06 -15.38 -27.49
N LYS A 132 -8.45 -16.37 -26.84
CA LYS A 132 -8.01 -17.62 -27.48
C LYS A 132 -9.10 -18.69 -27.60
N GLY A 133 -10.28 -18.47 -27.01
CA GLY A 133 -11.41 -19.40 -27.06
C GLY A 133 -11.19 -20.71 -26.30
N VAL A 134 -10.45 -20.65 -25.19
CA VAL A 134 -10.22 -21.79 -24.27
C VAL A 134 -11.48 -22.13 -23.47
#